data_AF-A0A1E7LVM2-F1
#
_entry.id   AF-A0A1E7LVM2-F1
#
_cell.length_a   1.000
_cell.length_b   1.000
_cell.length_c   1.000
_cell.angle_alpha   90.00
_cell.angle_beta   90.00
_cell.angle_gamma   90.00
#
_symmetry.space_group_name_H-M   'P 1'
#
loop_
_entity.id
_entity.type
_entity.pdbx_description
1 polymer ?
#
loop_
_entity_poly.entity_id
_entity_poly.type
_entity_poly.pdbx_seq_one_letter_code
_entity_poly.pdbx_strand_id
1 'polypeptide(L)'
;MTSTTSAPNTTVERLRAEHGPALTLGNDCDLPDDLVIEIDHGAHLTIGDRVSIRRGSTIQVHRGATVAIGHDVAIGEHTFISAMAGIRIGDGAALSNMVDLHDHNHRPRTAANVPTGQLVPWASGFEAAPIVIEPGAILSNKVTVTAGVRIGANALVGANAVVSHSIAPDTVAAGVPAAARRAFDGAPAPREDRRTLTVGCFGTSIMEHLEAYNGQMTTQANLPDIGSKVTVEGWHQRGWVHRLTLALRAAHAHVGFEVRNLGEGGATSRDIASLVEADRATTGTAYDLAFLGCGINDVWRRFQGRMSEAVDLDEYTRHIDAMLSQLGSYTRTIIVVSETPFGPVEDPGTVTEMNLELARYNDAARAAAAAHGALFLDVWTPFTAAARHLAPADGEGLGGLWSDGVHLSELGDTVLLQQAEQFLAEHRIVNKLLDYPLLERDAALAAYGPLFARYRPAAAGA
;
A
#
# COMPACT_ATOMS: atom_id res chain seq x y z
N MET A 1 -52.63 -20.18 43.06
CA MET A 1 -51.67 -20.32 41.94
C MET A 1 -51.56 -18.97 41.25
N THR A 2 -50.65 -18.13 41.72
CA THR A 2 -50.29 -16.87 41.07
C THR A 2 -49.45 -17.22 39.84
N SER A 3 -50.08 -17.18 38.67
CA SER A 3 -49.39 -17.18 37.38
C SER A 3 -48.62 -15.88 37.28
N THR A 4 -47.34 -15.92 37.61
CA THR A 4 -46.36 -14.91 37.20
C THR A 4 -46.15 -15.09 35.71
N THR A 5 -46.88 -14.30 34.93
CA THR A 5 -46.57 -14.05 33.53
C THR A 5 -45.22 -13.33 33.52
N SER A 6 -44.14 -14.04 33.18
CA SER A 6 -42.87 -13.40 32.89
C SER A 6 -43.09 -12.45 31.71
N ALA A 7 -42.73 -11.18 31.87
CA ALA A 7 -42.71 -10.24 30.75
C ALA A 7 -41.93 -10.85 29.57
N PRO A 8 -42.29 -10.55 28.31
CA PRO A 8 -41.50 -10.99 27.18
C PRO A 8 -40.08 -10.44 27.34
N ASN A 9 -39.11 -11.35 27.43
CA ASN A 9 -37.69 -11.03 27.45
C ASN A 9 -37.42 -10.18 26.21
N THR A 10 -36.92 -8.96 26.38
CA THR A 10 -36.54 -8.09 25.25
C THR A 10 -35.57 -8.85 24.33
N THR A 11 -35.55 -8.52 23.04
CA THR A 11 -34.62 -9.14 22.07
C THR A 11 -33.17 -9.13 22.59
N VAL A 12 -32.79 -8.04 23.27
CA VAL A 12 -31.50 -7.89 23.96
C VAL A 12 -31.28 -8.94 25.05
N GLU A 13 -32.23 -9.14 25.96
CA GLU A 13 -32.11 -10.13 27.03
C GLU A 13 -32.04 -11.56 26.48
N ARG A 14 -32.81 -11.86 25.43
CA ARG A 14 -32.73 -13.14 24.70
C ARG A 14 -31.32 -13.38 24.17
N LEU A 15 -30.78 -12.43 23.40
CA LEU A 15 -29.47 -12.57 22.76
C LEU A 15 -28.33 -12.70 23.79
N ARG A 16 -28.40 -11.96 24.91
CA ARG A 16 -27.43 -12.11 26.00
C ARG A 16 -27.49 -13.51 26.65
N ALA A 17 -28.69 -14.04 26.86
CA ALA A 17 -28.85 -15.39 27.41
C ALA A 17 -28.37 -16.48 26.44
N GLU A 18 -28.56 -16.27 25.14
CA GLU A 18 -28.20 -17.20 24.07
C GLU A 18 -26.67 -17.28 23.85
N HIS A 19 -25.99 -16.14 23.78
CA HIS A 19 -24.57 -16.10 23.39
C HIS A 19 -23.61 -15.84 24.57
N GLY A 20 -24.13 -15.45 25.73
CA GLY A 20 -23.35 -15.23 26.95
C GLY A 20 -22.11 -14.34 26.71
N PRO A 21 -20.90 -14.79 27.08
CA PRO A 21 -19.68 -13.98 26.98
C PRO A 21 -19.19 -13.75 25.54
N ALA A 22 -19.68 -14.51 24.56
CA ALA A 22 -19.29 -14.35 23.16
C ALA A 22 -19.96 -13.13 22.49
N LEU A 23 -20.93 -12.51 23.16
CA LEU A 23 -21.61 -11.28 22.75
C LEU A 23 -21.39 -10.18 23.78
N THR A 24 -20.78 -9.08 23.36
CA THR A 24 -20.81 -7.79 24.07
C THR A 24 -21.84 -6.90 23.40
N LEU A 25 -22.81 -6.40 24.17
CA LEU A 25 -23.89 -5.57 23.67
C LEU A 25 -23.99 -4.32 24.56
N GLY A 26 -24.02 -3.13 23.96
CA GLY A 26 -24.08 -1.85 24.64
C GLY A 26 -25.47 -1.49 25.17
N ASN A 27 -25.70 -0.21 25.39
CA ASN A 27 -26.98 0.32 25.85
C ASN A 27 -27.81 0.87 24.68
N ASP A 28 -29.11 1.01 24.90
CA ASP A 28 -30.05 1.69 23.98
C ASP A 28 -30.05 1.16 22.54
N CYS A 29 -29.90 -0.16 22.36
CA CYS A 29 -29.93 -0.80 21.05
C CYS A 29 -31.38 -1.14 20.62
N ASP A 30 -31.69 -0.87 19.35
CA ASP A 30 -32.95 -1.24 18.69
C ASP A 30 -32.68 -2.45 17.78
N LEU A 31 -33.03 -3.65 18.27
CA LEU A 31 -32.76 -4.92 17.61
C LEU A 31 -34.08 -5.65 17.31
N PRO A 32 -34.27 -6.20 16.10
CA PRO A 32 -35.51 -6.84 15.71
C PRO A 32 -35.55 -8.30 16.19
N ASP A 33 -36.74 -8.82 16.43
CA ASP A 33 -36.92 -10.19 16.92
C ASP A 33 -36.36 -11.26 15.95
N ASP A 34 -36.35 -10.95 14.65
CA ASP A 34 -35.85 -11.84 13.58
C ASP A 34 -34.36 -11.66 13.26
N LEU A 35 -33.61 -10.92 14.08
CA LEU A 35 -32.14 -10.84 13.95
C LEU A 35 -31.51 -12.21 14.22
N VAL A 36 -30.82 -12.73 13.21
CA VAL A 36 -30.06 -13.97 13.31
C VAL A 36 -28.60 -13.66 13.64
N ILE A 37 -28.11 -14.21 14.75
CA ILE A 37 -26.71 -14.12 15.17
C ILE A 37 -26.16 -15.53 15.33
N GLU A 38 -25.07 -15.82 14.63
CA GLU A 38 -24.33 -17.08 14.73
C GLU A 38 -22.90 -16.75 15.17
N ILE A 39 -22.49 -17.25 16.33
CA ILE A 39 -21.14 -17.01 16.88
C ILE A 39 -20.50 -18.37 17.17
N ASP A 40 -19.47 -18.69 16.40
CA ASP A 40 -18.73 -19.94 16.52
C ASP A 40 -17.78 -19.96 17.73
N HIS A 41 -17.22 -21.13 18.00
CA HIS A 41 -16.20 -21.31 19.04
C HIS A 41 -15.03 -20.32 18.88
N GLY A 42 -14.74 -19.60 19.97
CA GLY A 42 -13.64 -18.64 20.02
C GLY A 42 -13.84 -17.43 19.11
N ALA A 43 -15.04 -17.20 18.57
CA ALA A 43 -15.42 -15.97 17.90
C ALA A 43 -15.98 -14.95 18.91
N HIS A 44 -16.14 -13.69 18.50
CA HIS A 44 -16.73 -12.65 19.35
C HIS A 44 -17.52 -11.62 18.54
N LEU A 45 -18.70 -11.24 19.02
CA LEU A 45 -19.48 -10.12 18.48
C LEU A 45 -19.54 -9.00 19.51
N THR A 46 -19.15 -7.80 19.11
CA THR A 46 -19.34 -6.58 19.88
C THR A 46 -20.30 -5.65 19.15
N ILE A 47 -21.34 -5.21 19.85
CA ILE A 47 -22.30 -4.20 19.43
C ILE A 47 -22.20 -3.06 20.46
N GLY A 48 -21.84 -1.86 20.01
CA GLY A 48 -21.73 -0.67 20.85
C GLY A 48 -23.07 -0.15 21.36
N ASP A 49 -23.07 1.10 21.81
CA ASP A 49 -24.27 1.79 22.30
C ASP A 49 -25.05 2.41 21.14
N ARG A 50 -26.37 2.54 21.29
CA ARG A 50 -27.24 3.25 20.35
C ARG A 50 -27.18 2.70 18.93
N VAL A 51 -27.04 1.37 18.81
CA VAL A 51 -27.05 0.67 17.51
C VAL A 51 -28.48 0.29 17.15
N SER A 52 -28.89 0.60 15.92
CA SER A 52 -30.16 0.16 15.34
C SER A 52 -29.90 -0.81 14.20
N ILE A 53 -30.39 -2.04 14.33
CA ILE A 53 -30.36 -3.06 13.27
C ILE A 53 -31.79 -3.29 12.81
N ARG A 54 -32.03 -3.39 11.50
CA ARG A 54 -33.37 -3.63 10.96
C ARG A 54 -33.57 -5.09 10.60
N ARG A 55 -34.85 -5.45 10.45
CA ARG A 55 -35.34 -6.83 10.28
C ARG A 55 -34.69 -7.60 9.13
N GLY A 56 -34.72 -8.92 9.24
CA GLY A 56 -34.22 -9.85 8.25
C GLY A 56 -32.70 -9.83 8.05
N SER A 57 -31.95 -9.22 8.98
CA SER A 57 -30.49 -9.15 8.93
C SER A 57 -29.84 -10.36 9.60
N THR A 58 -28.64 -10.71 9.17
CA THR A 58 -27.88 -11.86 9.70
C THR A 58 -26.43 -11.49 9.95
N ILE A 59 -25.91 -11.89 11.11
CA ILE A 59 -24.51 -11.73 11.49
C ILE A 59 -23.92 -13.10 11.80
N GLN A 60 -22.93 -13.52 11.02
CA GLN A 60 -22.17 -14.74 11.20
C GLN A 60 -20.73 -14.41 11.57
N VAL A 61 -20.30 -14.89 12.73
CA VAL A 61 -18.93 -14.74 13.21
C VAL A 61 -18.31 -16.11 13.33
N HIS A 62 -17.53 -16.48 12.30
CA HIS A 62 -16.89 -17.79 12.19
C HIS A 62 -15.76 -17.96 13.20
N ARG A 63 -15.39 -19.22 13.49
CA ARG A 63 -14.41 -19.61 14.53
C ARG A 63 -13.20 -18.66 14.60
N GLY A 64 -12.97 -18.05 15.75
CA GLY A 64 -11.80 -17.18 15.99
C GLY A 64 -12.00 -15.71 15.60
N ALA A 65 -12.91 -15.41 14.67
CA ALA A 65 -13.07 -14.07 14.11
C ALA A 65 -13.74 -13.10 15.10
N THR A 66 -13.76 -11.83 14.74
CA THR A 66 -14.45 -10.79 15.52
C THR A 66 -15.25 -9.88 14.60
N VAL A 67 -16.53 -9.69 14.92
CA VAL A 67 -17.32 -8.59 14.36
C VAL A 67 -17.43 -7.51 15.43
N ALA A 68 -17.05 -6.28 15.09
CA ALA A 68 -17.11 -5.14 15.99
C ALA A 68 -17.93 -4.01 15.35
N ILE A 69 -19.10 -3.74 15.92
CA ILE A 69 -19.98 -2.63 15.56
C ILE A 69 -19.82 -1.57 16.64
N GLY A 70 -19.42 -0.37 16.23
CA GLY A 70 -19.23 0.79 17.11
C GLY A 70 -20.52 1.35 17.66
N HIS A 71 -20.47 2.61 18.08
CA HIS A 71 -21.60 3.35 18.65
C HIS A 71 -22.35 4.13 17.56
N ASP A 72 -23.63 4.42 17.81
CA ASP A 72 -24.45 5.26 16.91
C ASP A 72 -24.55 4.73 15.47
N VAL A 73 -24.51 3.40 15.30
CA VAL A 73 -24.55 2.75 13.98
C VAL A 73 -25.98 2.40 13.58
N ALA A 74 -26.31 2.65 12.31
CA ALA A 74 -27.57 2.21 11.70
C ALA A 74 -27.32 1.14 10.63
N ILE A 75 -27.99 -0.02 10.73
CA ILE A 75 -27.93 -1.12 9.78
C ILE A 75 -29.33 -1.40 9.22
N GLY A 76 -29.49 -1.24 7.91
CA GLY A 76 -30.74 -1.40 7.18
C GLY A 76 -31.20 -2.86 7.05
N GLU A 77 -32.39 -3.02 6.48
CA GLU A 77 -33.06 -4.31 6.36
C GLU A 77 -32.27 -5.28 5.49
N HIS A 78 -32.34 -6.57 5.80
CA HIS A 78 -31.74 -7.63 4.99
C HIS A 78 -30.23 -7.48 4.77
N THR A 79 -29.51 -6.92 5.75
CA THR A 79 -28.05 -6.84 5.71
C THR A 79 -27.43 -8.18 6.12
N PHE A 80 -26.40 -8.61 5.40
CA PHE A 80 -25.67 -9.83 5.68
C PHE A 80 -24.22 -9.51 6.03
N ILE A 81 -23.75 -9.98 7.19
CA ILE A 81 -22.38 -9.78 7.68
C ILE A 81 -21.79 -11.15 7.99
N SER A 82 -20.74 -11.56 7.28
CA SER A 82 -20.09 -12.86 7.49
C SER A 82 -18.58 -12.70 7.62
N ALA A 83 -18.05 -12.98 8.82
CA ALA A 83 -16.67 -12.70 9.19
C ALA A 83 -15.87 -13.97 9.52
N MET A 84 -14.74 -14.17 8.85
CA MET A 84 -13.79 -15.26 9.08
C MET A 84 -12.38 -14.76 9.49
N ALA A 85 -11.99 -13.55 9.11
CA ALA A 85 -10.82 -12.83 9.66
C ALA A 85 -11.27 -11.79 10.70
N GLY A 86 -12.26 -10.98 10.34
CA GLY A 86 -12.92 -9.99 11.18
C GLY A 86 -13.53 -8.83 10.38
N ILE A 87 -14.63 -8.29 10.87
CA ILE A 87 -15.32 -7.14 10.26
C ILE A 87 -15.50 -6.06 11.32
N ARG A 88 -15.11 -4.83 10.97
CA ARG A 88 -15.28 -3.66 11.85
C ARG A 88 -16.15 -2.61 11.18
N ILE A 89 -17.11 -2.09 11.93
CA ILE A 89 -17.98 -0.97 11.58
C ILE A 89 -17.78 0.12 12.62
N GLY A 90 -17.16 1.23 12.23
CA GLY A 90 -16.83 2.35 13.12
C GLY A 90 -18.04 3.18 13.52
N ASP A 91 -17.83 4.06 14.50
CA ASP A 91 -18.88 4.89 15.09
C ASP A 91 -19.60 5.77 14.06
N GLY A 92 -20.92 5.91 14.19
CA GLY A 92 -21.73 6.74 13.30
C GLY A 92 -21.83 6.25 11.86
N ALA A 93 -21.29 5.07 11.53
CA ALA A 93 -21.41 4.50 10.20
C ALA A 93 -22.87 4.08 9.92
N ALA A 94 -23.25 4.13 8.65
CA ALA A 94 -24.59 3.76 8.20
C ALA A 94 -24.52 2.76 7.05
N LEU A 95 -25.07 1.57 7.27
CA LEU A 95 -25.30 0.57 6.24
C LEU A 95 -26.78 0.61 5.90
N SER A 96 -27.12 0.88 4.64
CA SER A 96 -28.51 0.88 4.19
C SER A 96 -29.01 -0.54 3.94
N ASN A 97 -30.12 -0.70 3.21
CA ASN A 97 -30.75 -2.00 3.05
C ASN A 97 -29.96 -2.91 2.10
N MET A 98 -29.97 -4.21 2.37
CA MET A 98 -29.38 -5.26 1.54
C MET A 98 -27.87 -5.08 1.33
N VAL A 99 -27.15 -4.54 2.32
CA VAL A 99 -25.68 -4.50 2.27
C VAL A 99 -25.14 -5.89 2.56
N ASP A 100 -24.10 -6.29 1.83
CA ASP A 100 -23.42 -7.58 1.99
C ASP A 100 -21.94 -7.34 2.31
N LEU A 101 -21.51 -7.79 3.50
CA LEU A 101 -20.12 -7.75 3.93
C LEU A 101 -19.59 -9.17 4.07
N HIS A 102 -18.62 -9.53 3.21
CA HIS A 102 -18.03 -10.86 3.19
C HIS A 102 -16.50 -10.77 3.13
N ASP A 103 -15.85 -11.09 4.24
CA ASP A 103 -14.40 -10.88 4.42
C ASP A 103 -13.52 -12.07 3.97
N HIS A 104 -14.13 -13.06 3.30
CA HIS A 104 -13.47 -14.30 2.91
C HIS A 104 -13.96 -14.85 1.57
N ASN A 105 -13.16 -15.74 0.99
CA ASN A 105 -13.46 -16.45 -0.25
C ASN A 105 -13.00 -17.91 -0.12
N HIS A 106 -13.53 -18.77 -0.98
CA HIS A 106 -12.91 -20.08 -1.21
C HIS A 106 -11.55 -19.90 -1.86
N ARG A 107 -10.53 -20.64 -1.38
CA ARG A 107 -9.23 -20.63 -2.05
C ARG A 107 -9.32 -21.19 -3.46
N PRO A 108 -8.43 -20.80 -4.39
CA PRO A 108 -8.36 -21.37 -5.72
C PRO A 108 -8.29 -22.90 -5.70
N ARG A 109 -9.06 -23.56 -6.57
CA ARG A 109 -9.14 -25.03 -6.66
C ARG A 109 -7.94 -25.61 -7.42
N THR A 110 -6.75 -25.50 -6.82
CA THR A 110 -5.50 -26.03 -7.36
C THR A 110 -5.11 -27.34 -6.67
N ALA A 111 -4.19 -28.10 -7.27
CA ALA A 111 -3.65 -29.32 -6.66
C ALA A 111 -2.94 -29.06 -5.31
N ALA A 112 -2.47 -27.83 -5.07
CA ALA A 112 -1.86 -27.44 -3.80
C ALA A 112 -2.90 -27.20 -2.69
N ASN A 113 -4.12 -26.76 -3.04
CA ASN A 113 -5.14 -26.35 -2.08
C ASN A 113 -6.21 -27.43 -1.82
N VAL A 114 -6.43 -28.35 -2.76
CA VAL A 114 -7.47 -29.38 -2.66
C VAL A 114 -6.82 -30.74 -2.35
N PRO A 115 -7.11 -31.35 -1.19
CA PRO A 115 -6.59 -32.68 -0.87
C PRO A 115 -7.01 -33.75 -1.89
N THR A 116 -6.10 -34.70 -2.17
CA THR A 116 -6.36 -35.81 -3.10
C THR A 116 -7.63 -36.56 -2.72
N GLY A 117 -8.50 -36.81 -3.71
CA GLY A 117 -9.76 -37.54 -3.53
C GLY A 117 -10.94 -36.70 -3.04
N GLN A 118 -10.76 -35.40 -2.80
CA GLN A 118 -11.85 -34.49 -2.46
C GLN A 118 -12.52 -33.90 -3.71
N LEU A 119 -13.84 -34.09 -3.84
CA LEU A 119 -14.63 -33.57 -4.96
C LEU A 119 -15.41 -32.28 -4.60
N VAL A 120 -15.55 -31.98 -3.32
CA VAL A 120 -16.39 -30.88 -2.84
C VAL A 120 -15.75 -29.51 -3.08
N PRO A 121 -16.51 -28.48 -3.50
CA PRO A 121 -15.96 -27.14 -3.78
C PRO A 121 -15.24 -26.50 -2.59
N TRP A 122 -15.73 -26.69 -1.36
CA TRP A 122 -15.14 -26.13 -0.14
C TRP A 122 -13.91 -26.87 0.38
N ALA A 123 -13.51 -27.99 -0.23
CA ALA A 123 -12.29 -28.70 0.15
C ALA A 123 -11.01 -27.88 -0.13
N SER A 124 -11.10 -26.84 -0.97
CA SER A 124 -9.99 -25.92 -1.15
C SER A 124 -9.74 -25.07 0.09
N GLY A 125 -10.61 -25.04 1.10
CA GLY A 125 -10.48 -24.16 2.27
C GLY A 125 -10.78 -22.70 1.94
N PHE A 126 -10.41 -21.81 2.86
CA PHE A 126 -10.76 -20.38 2.79
C PHE A 126 -9.53 -19.49 2.89
N GLU A 127 -9.63 -18.36 2.20
CA GLU A 127 -8.76 -17.20 2.38
C GLU A 127 -9.59 -16.03 2.88
N ALA A 128 -9.03 -15.22 3.77
CA ALA A 128 -9.73 -14.15 4.43
C ALA A 128 -8.82 -12.92 4.62
N ALA A 129 -9.44 -11.75 4.64
CA ALA A 129 -8.82 -10.48 4.95
C ALA A 129 -9.90 -9.52 5.47
N PRO A 130 -9.60 -8.72 6.50
CA PRO A 130 -10.63 -8.00 7.22
C PRO A 130 -11.36 -6.97 6.35
N ILE A 131 -12.62 -6.71 6.69
CA ILE A 131 -13.33 -5.53 6.20
C ILE A 131 -13.32 -4.48 7.32
N VAL A 132 -12.89 -3.26 6.98
CA VAL A 132 -12.85 -2.14 7.90
C VAL A 132 -13.69 -0.99 7.34
N ILE A 133 -14.80 -0.68 7.98
CA ILE A 133 -15.60 0.51 7.71
C ILE A 133 -15.28 1.52 8.80
N GLU A 134 -14.64 2.63 8.43
CA GLU A 134 -14.24 3.68 9.37
C GLU A 134 -15.42 4.59 9.78
N PRO A 135 -15.27 5.41 10.84
CA PRO A 135 -16.35 6.23 11.37
C PRO A 135 -17.05 7.11 10.34
N GLY A 136 -18.38 7.21 10.45
CA GLY A 136 -19.22 8.06 9.59
C GLY A 136 -19.33 7.60 8.13
N ALA A 137 -18.73 6.48 7.74
CA ALA A 137 -18.87 5.96 6.37
C ALA A 137 -20.32 5.48 6.11
N ILE A 138 -20.79 5.71 4.88
CA ILE A 138 -22.16 5.42 4.44
C ILE A 138 -22.11 4.42 3.28
N LEU A 139 -22.73 3.27 3.46
CA LEU A 139 -22.95 2.28 2.41
C LEU A 139 -24.43 2.33 2.00
N SER A 140 -24.70 2.77 0.78
CA SER A 140 -26.08 2.84 0.25
C SER A 140 -26.67 1.45 0.02
N ASN A 141 -27.95 1.41 -0.40
CA ASN A 141 -28.66 0.15 -0.64
C ASN A 141 -27.88 -0.77 -1.59
N LYS A 142 -27.84 -2.07 -1.27
CA LYS A 142 -27.28 -3.12 -2.14
C LYS A 142 -25.79 -2.97 -2.44
N VAL A 143 -25.02 -2.41 -1.50
CA VAL A 143 -23.56 -2.40 -1.60
C VAL A 143 -23.01 -3.76 -1.17
N THR A 144 -22.11 -4.33 -1.98
CA THR A 144 -21.33 -5.52 -1.61
C THR A 144 -19.89 -5.10 -1.36
N VAL A 145 -19.31 -5.54 -0.24
CA VAL A 145 -17.91 -5.30 0.12
C VAL A 145 -17.17 -6.62 0.20
N THR A 146 -16.07 -6.74 -0.54
CA THR A 146 -15.25 -7.95 -0.57
C THR A 146 -14.14 -7.90 0.49
N ALA A 147 -13.56 -9.09 0.75
CA ALA A 147 -12.40 -9.27 1.61
C ALA A 147 -11.27 -8.26 1.36
N GLY A 148 -10.67 -7.82 2.47
CA GLY A 148 -9.47 -7.00 2.50
C GLY A 148 -9.67 -5.50 2.24
N VAL A 149 -10.91 -5.04 2.22
CA VAL A 149 -11.25 -3.65 1.93
C VAL A 149 -11.32 -2.80 3.19
N ARG A 150 -10.74 -1.60 3.11
CA ARG A 150 -11.02 -0.50 4.03
C ARG A 150 -11.85 0.59 3.34
N ILE A 151 -12.99 0.96 3.93
CA ILE A 151 -13.80 2.12 3.53
C ILE A 151 -13.50 3.24 4.52
N GLY A 152 -12.84 4.29 4.04
CA GLY A 152 -12.35 5.39 4.87
C GLY A 152 -13.45 6.23 5.51
N ALA A 153 -13.08 6.97 6.54
CA ALA A 153 -14.00 7.79 7.32
C ALA A 153 -14.78 8.77 6.43
N ASN A 154 -16.07 8.97 6.71
CA ASN A 154 -17.01 9.77 5.91
C ASN A 154 -17.18 9.36 4.43
N ALA A 155 -16.59 8.25 3.97
CA ALA A 155 -16.79 7.83 2.59
C ALA A 155 -18.25 7.45 2.33
N LEU A 156 -18.77 7.82 1.16
CA LEU A 156 -20.11 7.44 0.71
C LEU A 156 -19.99 6.48 -0.47
N VAL A 157 -20.48 5.27 -0.29
CA VAL A 157 -20.59 4.26 -1.34
C VAL A 157 -22.01 4.29 -1.90
N GLY A 158 -22.13 4.59 -3.20
CA GLY A 158 -23.40 4.66 -3.91
C GLY A 158 -24.10 3.30 -4.04
N ALA A 159 -25.41 3.33 -4.27
CA ALA A 159 -26.23 2.11 -4.30
C ALA A 159 -25.81 1.14 -5.42
N ASN A 160 -26.00 -0.16 -5.19
CA ASN A 160 -25.63 -1.25 -6.11
C ASN A 160 -24.12 -1.29 -6.47
N ALA A 161 -23.24 -0.75 -5.63
CA ALA A 161 -21.80 -0.78 -5.89
C ALA A 161 -21.15 -2.06 -5.35
N VAL A 162 -20.07 -2.51 -6.01
CA VAL A 162 -19.22 -3.60 -5.52
C VAL A 162 -17.87 -3.01 -5.14
N VAL A 163 -17.58 -2.98 -3.85
CA VAL A 163 -16.32 -2.46 -3.31
C VAL A 163 -15.33 -3.61 -3.24
N SER A 164 -14.47 -3.68 -4.27
CA SER A 164 -13.39 -4.68 -4.36
C SER A 164 -12.00 -4.13 -4.04
N HIS A 165 -11.93 -2.84 -3.70
CA HIS A 165 -10.71 -2.11 -3.35
C HIS A 165 -11.05 -1.04 -2.31
N SER A 166 -10.07 -0.71 -1.47
CA SER A 166 -10.19 0.28 -0.43
C SER A 166 -10.54 1.65 -0.98
N ILE A 167 -11.40 2.37 -0.26
CA ILE A 167 -11.89 3.70 -0.60
C ILE A 167 -11.29 4.69 0.38
N ALA A 168 -10.67 5.74 -0.13
CA ALA A 168 -10.11 6.82 0.67
C ALA A 168 -11.21 7.51 1.53
N PRO A 169 -10.85 8.09 2.68
CA PRO A 169 -11.79 8.90 3.45
C PRO A 169 -12.30 10.08 2.62
N ASP A 170 -13.44 10.64 3.03
CA ASP A 170 -14.05 11.82 2.43
C ASP A 170 -14.25 11.65 0.91
N THR A 171 -14.59 10.43 0.47
CA THR A 171 -14.73 10.07 -0.95
C THR A 171 -16.14 9.58 -1.24
N VAL A 172 -16.74 10.07 -2.31
CA VAL A 172 -17.95 9.48 -2.90
C VAL A 172 -17.53 8.48 -3.98
N ALA A 173 -17.81 7.21 -3.77
CA ALA A 173 -17.50 6.12 -4.69
C ALA A 173 -18.76 5.43 -5.21
N ALA A 174 -18.72 4.95 -6.45
CA ALA A 174 -19.84 4.19 -7.03
C ALA A 174 -19.39 3.32 -8.21
N GLY A 175 -20.13 2.24 -8.48
CA GLY A 175 -19.94 1.36 -9.64
C GLY A 175 -19.55 -0.06 -9.29
N VAL A 176 -19.27 -0.86 -10.32
CA VAL A 176 -18.84 -2.26 -10.23
C VAL A 176 -17.61 -2.42 -11.13
N PRO A 177 -16.37 -2.37 -10.59
CA PRO A 177 -16.05 -2.07 -9.19
C PRO A 177 -16.31 -0.61 -8.82
N ALA A 178 -16.48 -0.35 -7.51
CA ALA A 178 -16.66 0.99 -6.99
C ALA A 178 -15.39 1.82 -7.20
N ALA A 179 -15.54 3.01 -7.79
CA ALA A 179 -14.46 3.95 -8.02
C ALA A 179 -14.83 5.34 -7.52
N ALA A 180 -13.83 6.09 -7.08
CA ALA A 180 -13.99 7.48 -6.65
C ALA A 180 -14.62 8.33 -7.78
N ARG A 181 -15.62 9.14 -7.42
CA ARG A 181 -16.35 10.05 -8.32
C ARG A 181 -16.09 11.50 -7.98
N ARG A 182 -16.01 11.81 -6.69
CA ARG A 182 -15.69 13.14 -6.16
C ARG A 182 -15.29 13.04 -4.70
N ALA A 183 -14.69 14.10 -4.18
CA ALA A 183 -14.55 14.29 -2.75
C ALA A 183 -15.93 14.58 -2.11
N PHE A 184 -16.08 14.13 -0.87
CA PHE A 184 -17.17 14.48 0.02
C PHE A 184 -16.74 15.73 0.80
N ASP A 185 -17.44 16.84 0.59
CA ASP A 185 -17.17 18.12 1.26
C ASP A 185 -17.88 18.15 2.62
N GLY A 186 -17.31 17.44 3.58
CA GLY A 186 -17.80 17.34 4.95
C GLY A 186 -16.70 17.65 5.98
N ALA A 187 -17.09 17.91 7.22
CA ALA A 187 -16.11 18.04 8.30
C ALA A 187 -15.32 16.72 8.44
N PRO A 188 -13.97 16.78 8.58
CA PRO A 188 -13.17 15.56 8.75
C PRO A 188 -13.65 14.78 9.96
N ALA A 189 -13.99 13.50 9.77
CA ALA A 189 -14.26 12.60 10.88
C ALA A 189 -12.95 12.21 11.57
N PRO A 190 -12.98 11.92 12.88
CA PRO A 190 -11.85 11.31 13.57
C PRO A 190 -11.41 10.05 12.84
N ARG A 191 -10.13 10.01 12.42
CA ARG A 191 -9.54 8.82 11.81
C ARG A 191 -8.96 7.97 12.92
N GLU A 192 -9.35 6.70 12.97
CA GLU A 192 -8.90 5.81 14.04
C GLU A 192 -7.43 5.39 13.87
N ASP A 193 -6.97 5.09 12.63
CA ASP A 193 -5.58 4.73 12.34
C ASP A 193 -5.18 5.10 10.91
N ARG A 194 -4.15 5.94 10.76
CA ARG A 194 -3.56 6.26 9.44
C ARG A 194 -2.70 5.07 8.98
N ARG A 195 -3.09 4.42 7.89
CA ARG A 195 -2.27 3.36 7.28
C ARG A 195 -0.96 3.96 6.79
N THR A 196 0.17 3.40 7.19
CA THR A 196 1.50 3.78 6.72
C THR A 196 2.01 2.74 5.74
N LEU A 197 2.53 3.18 4.61
CA LEU A 197 3.24 2.36 3.63
C LEU A 197 4.74 2.61 3.76
N THR A 198 5.52 1.53 3.84
CA THR A 198 6.98 1.60 3.90
C THR A 198 7.56 1.43 2.49
N VAL A 199 8.35 2.39 2.04
CA VAL A 199 8.94 2.43 0.70
C VAL A 199 10.47 2.40 0.78
N GLY A 200 11.10 1.43 0.14
CA GLY A 200 12.56 1.34 0.02
C GLY A 200 13.02 1.79 -1.36
N CYS A 201 14.08 2.59 -1.45
CA CYS A 201 14.66 3.03 -2.72
C CYS A 201 16.14 2.61 -2.74
N PHE A 202 16.45 1.50 -3.41
CA PHE A 202 17.77 0.88 -3.49
C PHE A 202 18.42 1.27 -4.81
N GLY A 203 19.59 1.91 -4.78
CA GLY A 203 20.26 2.22 -6.04
C GLY A 203 21.52 3.05 -5.93
N THR A 204 21.91 3.64 -7.05
CA THR A 204 23.17 4.39 -7.17
C THR A 204 22.92 5.90 -7.01
N SER A 205 23.79 6.73 -7.60
CA SER A 205 23.65 8.18 -7.61
C SER A 205 22.41 8.71 -8.34
N ILE A 206 21.72 7.91 -9.17
CA ILE A 206 20.43 8.31 -9.75
C ILE A 206 19.31 8.26 -8.68
N MET A 207 19.46 7.39 -7.68
CA MET A 207 18.52 7.24 -6.57
C MET A 207 18.82 8.23 -5.43
N GLU A 208 20.09 8.51 -5.19
CA GLU A 208 20.58 9.46 -4.17
C GLU A 208 21.03 10.79 -4.79
N HIS A 209 20.25 11.85 -4.58
CA HIS A 209 20.70 13.22 -4.77
C HIS A 209 20.72 13.94 -3.42
N LEU A 210 21.86 14.56 -3.10
CA LEU A 210 22.03 15.33 -1.88
C LEU A 210 22.21 16.81 -2.21
N GLU A 211 21.61 17.68 -1.41
CA GLU A 211 21.86 19.12 -1.44
C GLU A 211 22.50 19.59 -0.13
N ALA A 212 23.47 20.50 -0.24
CA ALA A 212 24.11 21.09 0.91
C ALA A 212 23.08 21.93 1.69
N TYR A 213 23.00 21.68 2.99
CA TYR A 213 22.09 22.36 3.89
C TYR A 213 22.80 23.42 4.72
N ASN A 214 22.14 24.55 4.91
CA ASN A 214 22.46 25.54 5.93
C ASN A 214 21.15 26.07 6.55
N GLY A 215 21.05 26.09 7.88
CA GLY A 215 19.83 26.47 8.59
C GLY A 215 19.35 27.90 8.32
N GLN A 216 20.24 28.81 7.94
CA GLN A 216 19.88 30.18 7.53
C GLN A 216 19.22 30.23 6.16
N MET A 217 19.53 29.28 5.27
CA MET A 217 19.02 29.23 3.88
C MET A 217 17.69 28.48 3.72
N THR A 218 16.96 28.26 4.82
CA THR A 218 15.72 27.46 4.82
C THR A 218 14.45 28.26 4.60
N THR A 219 14.47 29.56 4.87
CA THR A 219 13.30 30.43 4.71
C THR A 219 13.70 31.73 4.04
N GLN A 220 12.82 32.25 3.18
CA GLN A 220 13.03 33.52 2.49
C GLN A 220 13.29 34.68 3.46
N ALA A 221 12.76 34.59 4.68
CA ALA A 221 12.88 35.61 5.71
C ALA A 221 14.26 35.69 6.38
N ASN A 222 15.13 34.69 6.20
CA ASN A 222 16.40 34.56 6.91
C ASN A 222 17.61 34.37 5.97
N LEU A 223 17.46 34.69 4.68
CA LEU A 223 18.54 34.54 3.72
C LEU A 223 19.74 35.43 4.08
N PRO A 224 20.98 34.93 3.95
CA PRO A 224 22.16 35.73 4.20
C PRO A 224 22.30 36.87 3.17
N ASP A 225 22.91 37.98 3.58
CA ASP A 225 23.24 39.08 2.66
C ASP A 225 24.08 38.59 1.48
N ILE A 226 23.86 39.17 0.29
CA ILE A 226 24.62 38.85 -0.91
C ILE A 226 26.11 39.09 -0.67
N GLY A 227 26.94 38.09 -0.98
CA GLY A 227 28.39 38.13 -0.77
C GLY A 227 28.84 37.48 0.55
N SER A 228 27.90 37.09 1.42
CA SER A 228 28.19 36.32 2.63
C SER A 228 28.72 34.92 2.30
N LYS A 229 29.64 34.42 3.13
CA LYS A 229 30.06 33.01 3.08
C LYS A 229 29.06 32.15 3.87
N VAL A 230 28.62 31.06 3.27
CA VAL A 230 27.73 30.09 3.92
C VAL A 230 28.52 28.80 4.18
N THR A 231 28.35 28.23 5.37
CA THR A 231 28.94 26.94 5.73
C THR A 231 27.95 25.81 5.44
N VAL A 232 28.42 24.70 4.89
CA VAL A 232 27.61 23.47 4.79
C VAL A 232 27.50 22.87 6.19
N GLU A 233 26.29 22.83 6.73
CA GLU A 233 25.98 22.29 8.07
C GLU A 233 25.53 20.83 8.00
N GLY A 234 25.04 20.40 6.83
CA GLY A 234 24.62 19.02 6.58
C GLY A 234 24.24 18.80 5.13
N TRP A 235 23.63 17.65 4.86
CA TRP A 235 23.12 17.28 3.55
C TRP A 235 21.66 16.85 3.67
N HIS A 236 20.82 17.36 2.78
CA HIS A 236 19.41 16.99 2.68
C HIS A 236 19.16 16.18 1.41
N GLN A 237 18.16 15.31 1.47
CA GLN A 237 17.72 14.53 0.32
C GLN A 237 17.02 15.44 -0.69
N ARG A 238 17.43 15.31 -1.95
CA ARG A 238 16.88 15.96 -3.14
C ARG A 238 16.48 14.88 -4.15
N GLY A 239 16.39 15.24 -5.43
CA GLY A 239 16.16 14.30 -6.50
C GLY A 239 14.73 13.83 -6.64
N TRP A 240 14.51 12.96 -7.61
CA TRP A 240 13.20 12.41 -7.91
C TRP A 240 12.61 11.60 -6.75
N VAL A 241 13.41 10.89 -5.93
CA VAL A 241 12.92 10.12 -4.77
C VAL A 241 12.31 11.04 -3.72
N HIS A 242 12.99 12.15 -3.41
CA HIS A 242 12.45 13.16 -2.50
C HIS A 242 11.15 13.77 -3.07
N ARG A 243 11.16 14.16 -4.34
CA ARG A 243 9.97 14.75 -4.99
C ARG A 243 8.81 13.76 -5.07
N LEU A 244 9.07 12.48 -5.33
CA LEU A 244 8.07 11.41 -5.32
C LEU A 244 7.48 11.24 -3.92
N THR A 245 8.31 11.29 -2.87
CA THR A 245 7.84 11.23 -1.49
C THR A 245 6.85 12.36 -1.18
N LEU A 246 7.15 13.59 -1.63
CA LEU A 246 6.24 14.73 -1.48
C LEU A 246 4.96 14.55 -2.29
N ALA A 247 5.08 14.10 -3.55
CA ALA A 247 3.94 13.85 -4.42
C ALA A 247 2.98 12.80 -3.85
N LEU A 248 3.52 11.67 -3.36
CA LEU A 248 2.74 10.61 -2.71
C LEU A 248 1.99 11.13 -1.47
N ARG A 249 2.66 11.92 -0.62
CA ARG A 249 2.05 12.52 0.57
C ARG A 249 0.96 13.53 0.21
N ALA A 250 1.13 14.28 -0.87
CA ALA A 250 0.13 15.24 -1.35
C ALA A 250 -1.08 14.52 -1.97
N ALA A 251 -0.85 13.58 -2.88
CA ALA A 251 -1.91 12.84 -3.57
C ALA A 251 -2.69 11.91 -2.64
N HIS A 252 -2.04 11.39 -1.60
CA HIS A 252 -2.63 10.46 -0.63
C HIS A 252 -2.44 10.96 0.80
N ALA A 253 -2.93 12.17 1.10
CA ALA A 253 -2.79 12.80 2.42
C ALA A 253 -3.37 11.99 3.60
N HIS A 254 -4.21 10.99 3.31
CA HIS A 254 -4.77 10.05 4.28
C HIS A 254 -3.86 8.83 4.56
N VAL A 255 -2.71 8.72 3.90
CA VAL A 255 -1.77 7.60 3.97
C VAL A 255 -0.41 8.09 4.50
N GLY A 256 0.18 7.35 5.43
CA GLY A 256 1.55 7.54 5.89
C GLY A 256 2.53 7.00 4.86
N PHE A 257 3.64 7.70 4.61
CA PHE A 257 4.74 7.19 3.79
C PHE A 257 6.04 7.31 4.57
N GLU A 258 6.58 6.15 4.95
CA GLU A 258 7.91 5.98 5.51
C GLU A 258 8.84 5.58 4.37
N VAL A 259 9.55 6.56 3.82
CA VAL A 259 10.45 6.36 2.69
C VAL A 259 11.89 6.28 3.18
N ARG A 260 12.55 5.19 2.83
CA ARG A 260 13.97 4.93 3.10
C ARG A 260 14.73 5.04 1.78
N ASN A 261 15.44 6.14 1.60
CA ASN A 261 16.36 6.27 0.47
C ASN A 261 17.68 5.58 0.84
N LEU A 262 17.96 4.47 0.16
CA LEU A 262 19.15 3.63 0.29
C LEU A 262 19.98 3.69 -1.00
N GLY A 263 19.92 4.85 -1.69
CA GLY A 263 20.83 5.15 -2.78
C GLY A 263 22.24 5.44 -2.26
N GLU A 264 23.26 4.96 -2.96
CA GLU A 264 24.66 5.21 -2.63
C GLU A 264 25.42 5.77 -3.84
N GLY A 265 25.90 7.00 -3.72
CA GLY A 265 26.70 7.66 -4.73
C GLY A 265 27.96 6.87 -5.11
N GLY A 266 28.10 6.54 -6.39
CA GLY A 266 29.25 5.82 -6.92
C GLY A 266 29.24 4.30 -6.71
N ALA A 267 28.19 3.75 -6.10
CA ALA A 267 27.99 2.31 -5.95
C ALA A 267 27.75 1.60 -7.28
N THR A 268 28.25 0.37 -7.40
CA THR A 268 27.97 -0.61 -8.48
C THR A 268 26.89 -1.59 -8.05
N SER A 269 26.42 -2.46 -8.93
CA SER A 269 25.49 -3.55 -8.53
C SER A 269 26.05 -4.46 -7.43
N ARG A 270 27.38 -4.60 -7.31
CA ARG A 270 28.03 -5.38 -6.24
C ARG A 270 27.76 -4.78 -4.86
N ASP A 271 27.85 -3.46 -4.78
CA ASP A 271 27.66 -2.70 -3.55
C ASP A 271 26.16 -2.70 -3.16
N ILE A 272 25.28 -2.48 -4.14
CA ILE A 272 23.82 -2.52 -3.90
C ILE A 272 23.35 -3.93 -3.50
N ALA A 273 23.92 -4.99 -4.10
CA ALA A 273 23.63 -6.36 -3.68
C ALA A 273 24.00 -6.61 -2.21
N SER A 274 25.17 -6.12 -1.79
CA SER A 274 25.61 -6.20 -0.39
C SER A 274 24.68 -5.40 0.54
N LEU A 275 24.20 -4.23 0.09
CA LEU A 275 23.27 -3.40 0.83
C LEU A 275 21.90 -4.09 1.02
N VAL A 276 21.35 -4.68 -0.04
CA VAL A 276 20.07 -5.42 0.00
C VAL A 276 20.16 -6.62 0.94
N GLU A 277 21.29 -7.33 0.94
CA GLU A 277 21.54 -8.44 1.86
C GLU A 277 21.60 -7.97 3.32
N ALA A 278 22.29 -6.86 3.57
CA ALA A 278 22.47 -6.31 4.91
C ALA A 278 21.20 -5.65 5.49
N ASP A 279 20.39 -4.97 4.67
CA ASP A 279 19.23 -4.19 5.14
C ASP A 279 18.21 -5.05 5.89
N ARG A 280 17.87 -6.22 5.34
CA ARG A 280 16.93 -7.14 6.01
C ARG A 280 17.48 -7.65 7.33
N ALA A 281 18.74 -8.09 7.34
CA ALA A 281 19.39 -8.66 8.51
C ALA A 281 19.53 -7.63 9.64
N THR A 282 19.75 -6.37 9.28
CA THR A 282 20.03 -5.29 10.23
C THR A 282 18.76 -4.64 10.78
N THR A 283 17.77 -4.41 9.91
CA THR A 283 16.62 -3.58 10.26
C THR A 283 15.36 -4.39 10.56
N GLY A 284 15.25 -5.59 10.01
CA GLY A 284 14.01 -6.37 10.03
C GLY A 284 12.84 -5.70 9.29
N THR A 285 13.11 -4.66 8.47
CA THR A 285 12.08 -3.90 7.77
C THR A 285 11.42 -4.74 6.68
N ALA A 286 10.09 -4.79 6.68
CA ALA A 286 9.31 -5.26 5.55
C ALA A 286 8.83 -4.04 4.74
N TYR A 287 8.93 -4.13 3.41
CA TYR A 287 8.56 -3.04 2.53
C TYR A 287 7.21 -3.32 1.85
N ASP A 288 6.37 -2.29 1.74
CA ASP A 288 5.20 -2.35 0.87
C ASP A 288 5.60 -2.15 -0.59
N LEU A 289 6.57 -1.28 -0.84
CA LEU A 289 7.09 -0.97 -2.16
C LEU A 289 8.61 -0.84 -2.12
N ALA A 290 9.31 -1.45 -3.07
CA ALA A 290 10.73 -1.18 -3.30
C ALA A 290 10.98 -0.72 -4.73
N PHE A 291 11.75 0.35 -4.89
CA PHE A 291 12.42 0.71 -6.14
C PHE A 291 13.84 0.17 -6.12
N LEU A 292 14.27 -0.45 -7.21
CA LEU A 292 15.63 -0.98 -7.39
C LEU A 292 16.20 -0.48 -8.71
N GLY A 293 17.33 0.23 -8.68
CA GLY A 293 18.01 0.72 -9.89
C GLY A 293 19.52 0.77 -9.71
N CYS A 294 20.26 0.01 -10.52
CA CYS A 294 21.71 0.06 -10.60
C CYS A 294 22.22 -0.44 -11.95
N GLY A 295 23.47 -0.13 -12.28
CA GLY A 295 24.13 -0.52 -13.53
C GLY A 295 24.96 0.59 -14.17
N ILE A 296 24.68 1.86 -13.88
CA ILE A 296 25.40 2.97 -14.53
C ILE A 296 26.89 2.96 -14.16
N ASN A 297 27.23 2.74 -12.89
CA ASN A 297 28.63 2.67 -12.45
C ASN A 297 29.32 1.38 -12.90
N ASP A 298 28.59 0.27 -12.99
CA ASP A 298 29.08 -1.01 -13.49
C ASP A 298 29.73 -0.85 -14.87
N VAL A 299 29.08 -0.08 -15.74
CA VAL A 299 29.59 0.32 -17.06
C VAL A 299 30.61 1.45 -16.95
N TRP A 300 30.28 2.53 -16.24
CA TRP A 300 31.09 3.75 -16.26
C TRP A 300 32.52 3.55 -15.76
N ARG A 301 32.74 2.66 -14.77
CA ARG A 301 34.08 2.38 -14.22
C ARG A 301 35.07 1.89 -15.29
N ARG A 302 34.59 1.14 -16.28
CA ARG A 302 35.41 0.68 -17.41
C ARG A 302 35.96 1.86 -18.22
N PHE A 303 35.11 2.83 -18.54
CA PHE A 303 35.46 4.02 -19.32
C PHE A 303 36.30 5.02 -18.51
N GLN A 304 36.30 4.91 -17.19
CA GLN A 304 37.22 5.63 -16.29
C GLN A 304 38.59 4.92 -16.13
N GLY A 305 38.80 3.76 -16.77
CA GLY A 305 40.01 2.94 -16.57
C GLY A 305 40.06 2.21 -15.23
N ARG A 306 38.98 2.20 -14.45
CA ARG A 306 38.85 1.59 -13.12
C ARG A 306 38.41 0.13 -13.23
N MET A 307 39.19 -0.67 -13.95
CA MET A 307 38.80 -2.04 -14.34
C MET A 307 38.56 -2.99 -13.17
N SER A 308 39.22 -2.79 -12.02
CA SER A 308 39.01 -3.61 -10.82
C SER A 308 37.67 -3.34 -10.13
N GLU A 309 37.04 -2.20 -10.41
CA GLU A 309 35.75 -1.80 -9.87
C GLU A 309 34.61 -2.05 -10.85
N ALA A 310 34.90 -2.13 -12.15
CA ALA A 310 33.91 -2.44 -13.17
C ALA A 310 33.28 -3.81 -12.92
N VAL A 311 32.00 -3.92 -13.27
CA VAL A 311 31.20 -5.14 -13.13
C VAL A 311 30.73 -5.51 -14.52
N ASP A 312 31.13 -6.69 -15.02
CA ASP A 312 30.70 -7.16 -16.32
C ASP A 312 29.23 -7.60 -16.32
N LEU A 313 28.66 -7.82 -17.52
CA LEU A 313 27.24 -8.11 -17.67
C LEU A 313 26.82 -9.43 -17.00
N ASP A 314 27.70 -10.44 -16.98
CA ASP A 314 27.39 -11.74 -16.39
C ASP A 314 27.39 -11.63 -14.85
N GLU A 315 28.32 -10.87 -14.29
CA GLU A 315 28.34 -10.53 -12.87
C GLU A 315 27.13 -9.67 -12.46
N TYR A 316 26.81 -8.63 -13.23
CA TYR A 316 25.63 -7.80 -13.01
C TYR A 316 24.34 -8.61 -13.01
N THR A 317 24.18 -9.53 -13.96
CA THR A 317 23.01 -10.40 -14.08
C THR A 317 22.83 -11.25 -12.81
N ARG A 318 23.92 -11.82 -12.28
CA ARG A 318 23.87 -12.55 -11.01
C ARG A 318 23.48 -11.66 -9.83
N HIS A 319 23.97 -10.42 -9.79
CA HIS A 319 23.61 -9.48 -8.71
C HIS A 319 22.14 -9.09 -8.75
N ILE A 320 21.60 -8.71 -9.92
CA ILE A 320 20.19 -8.30 -10.02
C ILE A 320 19.23 -9.45 -9.70
N ASP A 321 19.54 -10.68 -10.13
CA ASP A 321 18.77 -11.88 -9.75
C ASP A 321 18.80 -12.14 -8.24
N ALA A 322 19.97 -12.01 -7.61
CA ALA A 322 20.12 -12.20 -6.17
C ALA A 322 19.33 -11.13 -5.38
N MET A 323 19.44 -9.86 -5.77
CA MET A 323 18.70 -8.76 -5.15
C MET A 323 17.19 -8.95 -5.24
N LEU A 324 16.67 -9.32 -6.43
CA LEU A 324 15.24 -9.53 -6.63
C LEU A 324 14.72 -10.73 -5.83
N SER A 325 15.46 -11.83 -5.79
CA SER A 325 15.13 -13.00 -4.97
C SER A 325 15.05 -12.64 -3.48
N GLN A 326 16.01 -11.88 -2.98
CA GLN A 326 16.03 -11.43 -1.59
C GLN A 326 14.87 -10.48 -1.30
N LEU A 327 14.74 -9.37 -2.04
CA LEU A 327 13.66 -8.39 -1.87
C LEU A 327 12.29 -9.04 -1.95
N GLY A 328 12.09 -10.01 -2.85
CA GLY A 328 10.82 -10.72 -3.04
C GLY A 328 10.34 -11.47 -1.80
N SER A 329 11.23 -11.76 -0.85
CA SER A 329 10.88 -12.44 0.40
C SER A 329 10.45 -11.51 1.55
N TYR A 330 10.56 -10.18 1.38
CA TYR A 330 10.17 -9.20 2.40
C TYR A 330 9.59 -7.89 1.82
N THR A 331 9.27 -7.87 0.53
CA THR A 331 8.66 -6.73 -0.16
C THR A 331 7.39 -7.16 -0.89
N ARG A 332 6.29 -6.40 -0.74
CA ARG A 332 5.02 -6.72 -1.40
C ARG A 332 5.01 -6.39 -2.90
N THR A 333 5.68 -5.32 -3.33
CA THR A 333 5.78 -4.92 -4.73
C THR A 333 7.17 -4.35 -5.01
N ILE A 334 7.82 -4.85 -6.05
CA ILE A 334 9.15 -4.40 -6.48
C ILE A 334 9.02 -3.76 -7.86
N ILE A 335 9.63 -2.59 -8.04
CA ILE A 335 9.78 -1.90 -9.31
C ILE A 335 11.28 -1.79 -9.59
N VAL A 336 11.73 -2.46 -10.64
CA VAL A 336 13.08 -2.25 -11.19
C VAL A 336 13.03 -1.04 -12.10
N VAL A 337 13.87 -0.06 -11.83
CA VAL A 337 14.01 1.16 -12.62
C VAL A 337 15.21 0.98 -13.55
N SER A 338 15.03 1.17 -14.85
CA SER A 338 16.16 1.17 -15.77
C SER A 338 17.11 2.32 -15.45
N GLU A 339 18.41 2.17 -15.69
CA GLU A 339 19.34 3.29 -15.59
C GLU A 339 19.08 4.31 -16.70
N THR A 340 19.30 5.60 -16.42
CA THR A 340 19.21 6.66 -17.43
C THR A 340 20.40 6.62 -18.39
N PRO A 341 20.25 7.03 -19.66
CA PRO A 341 21.37 7.12 -20.58
C PRO A 341 22.42 8.12 -20.10
N PHE A 342 23.67 7.89 -20.48
CA PHE A 342 24.73 8.88 -20.38
C PHE A 342 24.44 10.06 -21.30
N GLY A 343 24.55 11.26 -20.74
CA GLY A 343 24.42 12.53 -21.44
C GLY A 343 25.69 12.93 -22.19
N PRO A 344 25.68 14.11 -22.84
CA PRO A 344 26.84 14.61 -23.57
C PRO A 344 28.06 14.79 -22.65
N VAL A 345 29.22 14.28 -23.10
CA VAL A 345 30.55 14.56 -22.54
C VAL A 345 31.48 15.07 -23.65
N GLU A 346 32.74 15.38 -23.34
CA GLU A 346 33.70 15.96 -24.30
C GLU A 346 33.88 15.13 -25.58
N ASP A 347 33.86 13.79 -25.48
CA ASP A 347 33.93 12.88 -26.62
C ASP A 347 32.57 12.19 -26.91
N PRO A 348 31.85 12.58 -27.97
CA PRO A 348 30.58 11.95 -28.36
C PRO A 348 30.68 10.46 -28.72
N GLY A 349 31.86 10.00 -29.20
CA GLY A 349 32.08 8.59 -29.53
C GLY A 349 32.00 7.71 -28.29
N THR A 350 32.70 8.12 -27.23
CA THR A 350 32.65 7.48 -25.91
C THR A 350 31.22 7.38 -25.35
N VAL A 351 30.41 8.45 -25.43
CA VAL A 351 29.00 8.41 -24.97
C VAL A 351 28.18 7.36 -25.71
N THR A 352 28.41 7.22 -27.02
CA THR A 352 27.71 6.23 -27.84
C THR A 352 28.07 4.82 -27.40
N GLU A 353 29.35 4.53 -27.18
CA GLU A 353 29.82 3.22 -26.70
C GLU A 353 29.29 2.90 -25.30
N MET A 354 29.38 3.86 -24.36
CA MET A 354 28.85 3.72 -23.01
C MET A 354 27.35 3.41 -23.00
N ASN A 355 26.57 4.10 -23.83
CA ASN A 355 25.13 3.88 -23.93
C ASN A 355 24.77 2.55 -24.62
N LEU A 356 25.55 2.10 -25.61
CA LEU A 356 25.38 0.78 -26.21
C LEU A 356 25.65 -0.34 -25.20
N GLU A 357 26.63 -0.16 -24.31
CA GLU A 357 26.92 -1.11 -23.24
C GLU A 357 25.84 -1.09 -22.15
N LEU A 358 25.48 0.09 -21.63
CA LEU A 358 24.45 0.26 -20.59
C LEU A 358 23.06 -0.25 -21.01
N ALA A 359 22.70 -0.12 -22.29
CA ALA A 359 21.45 -0.69 -22.80
C ALA A 359 21.35 -2.21 -22.56
N ARG A 360 22.47 -2.94 -22.65
CA ARG A 360 22.49 -4.39 -22.39
C ARG A 360 22.24 -4.73 -20.92
N TYR A 361 22.67 -3.86 -20.00
CA TYR A 361 22.43 -4.01 -18.56
C TYR A 361 20.95 -3.73 -18.25
N ASN A 362 20.37 -2.70 -18.87
CA ASN A 362 18.93 -2.45 -18.78
C ASN A 362 18.08 -3.60 -19.33
N ASP A 363 18.51 -4.26 -20.42
CA ASP A 363 17.85 -5.45 -20.94
C ASP A 363 17.95 -6.64 -19.97
N ALA A 364 19.12 -6.84 -19.33
CA ALA A 364 19.29 -7.86 -18.30
C ALA A 364 18.41 -7.58 -17.06
N ALA A 365 18.34 -6.32 -16.61
CA ALA A 365 17.47 -5.92 -15.51
C ALA A 365 15.98 -6.15 -15.81
N ARG A 366 15.55 -5.86 -17.06
CA ARG A 366 14.19 -6.13 -17.54
C ARG A 366 13.88 -7.63 -17.53
N ALA A 367 14.81 -8.45 -18.02
CA ALA A 367 14.66 -9.90 -18.03
C ALA A 367 14.57 -10.48 -16.61
N ALA A 368 15.43 -10.01 -15.70
CA ALA A 368 15.41 -10.42 -14.30
C ALA A 368 14.11 -9.98 -13.61
N ALA A 369 13.66 -8.73 -13.80
CA ALA A 369 12.38 -8.26 -13.26
C ALA A 369 11.21 -9.18 -13.65
N ALA A 370 11.14 -9.55 -14.94
CA ALA A 370 10.11 -10.47 -15.43
C ALA A 370 10.22 -11.88 -14.80
N ALA A 371 11.44 -12.41 -14.64
CA ALA A 371 11.68 -13.73 -14.06
C ALA A 371 11.25 -13.83 -12.58
N HIS A 372 11.36 -12.74 -11.83
CA HIS A 372 10.98 -12.66 -10.41
C HIS A 372 9.57 -12.07 -10.18
N GLY A 373 8.82 -11.79 -11.25
CA GLY A 373 7.48 -11.19 -11.14
C GLY A 373 7.48 -9.75 -10.63
N ALA A 374 8.62 -9.06 -10.71
CA ALA A 374 8.72 -7.63 -10.42
C ALA A 374 8.25 -6.80 -11.62
N LEU A 375 7.89 -5.54 -11.34
CA LEU A 375 7.55 -4.57 -12.36
C LEU A 375 8.82 -3.90 -12.91
N PHE A 376 8.80 -3.44 -14.16
CA PHE A 376 9.92 -2.75 -14.79
C PHE A 376 9.49 -1.37 -15.28
N LEU A 377 10.12 -0.33 -14.75
CA LEU A 377 9.94 1.06 -15.14
C LEU A 377 11.06 1.46 -16.12
N ASP A 378 10.69 1.58 -17.40
CA ASP A 378 11.58 2.04 -18.46
C ASP A 378 11.63 3.57 -18.48
N VAL A 379 12.69 4.14 -17.91
CA VAL A 379 12.96 5.58 -17.96
C VAL A 379 13.84 5.95 -19.15
N TRP A 380 14.52 5.00 -19.77
CA TRP A 380 15.44 5.24 -20.89
C TRP A 380 14.71 5.86 -22.09
N THR A 381 13.59 5.26 -22.48
CA THR A 381 12.77 5.72 -23.62
C THR A 381 12.31 7.18 -23.46
N PRO A 382 11.64 7.57 -22.36
CA PRO A 382 11.22 8.96 -22.15
C PRO A 382 12.39 9.93 -22.00
N PHE A 383 13.51 9.52 -21.38
CA PHE A 383 14.72 10.37 -21.30
C PHE A 383 15.31 10.67 -22.68
N THR A 384 15.51 9.64 -23.52
CA THR A 384 16.05 9.85 -24.87
C THR A 384 15.09 10.65 -25.74
N ALA A 385 13.78 10.49 -25.58
CA ALA A 385 12.78 11.30 -26.27
C ALA A 385 12.88 12.77 -25.84
N ALA A 386 12.91 13.06 -24.54
CA ALA A 386 13.05 14.42 -24.02
C ALA A 386 14.38 15.07 -24.47
N ALA A 387 15.49 14.33 -24.40
CA ALA A 387 16.80 14.82 -24.82
C ALA A 387 16.83 15.27 -26.29
N ARG A 388 16.17 14.54 -27.19
CA ARG A 388 16.06 14.89 -28.62
C ARG A 388 15.34 16.23 -28.86
N HIS A 389 14.38 16.56 -28.01
CA HIS A 389 13.61 17.80 -28.12
C HIS A 389 14.27 18.99 -27.41
N LEU A 390 15.07 18.73 -26.37
CA LEU A 390 15.76 19.76 -25.59
C LEU A 390 17.14 20.13 -26.16
N ALA A 391 17.67 19.35 -27.10
CA ALA A 391 18.89 19.69 -27.82
C ALA A 391 18.73 21.04 -28.54
N PRO A 392 19.57 22.05 -28.26
CA PRO A 392 19.43 23.37 -28.85
C PRO A 392 19.62 23.34 -30.36
N ALA A 393 18.84 24.15 -31.09
CA ALA A 393 19.05 24.38 -32.52
C ALA A 393 20.15 25.44 -32.80
N ASP A 394 20.45 26.28 -31.81
CA ASP A 394 21.09 27.59 -31.96
C ASP A 394 21.98 28.01 -30.77
N GLY A 395 22.31 27.08 -29.85
CA GLY A 395 23.35 27.27 -28.84
C GLY A 395 22.91 27.87 -27.49
N GLU A 396 21.66 28.31 -27.34
CA GLU A 396 21.07 28.66 -26.04
C GLU A 396 20.01 27.61 -25.66
N GLY A 397 20.43 26.53 -24.99
CA GLY A 397 19.53 25.43 -24.61
C GLY A 397 18.63 25.74 -23.41
N LEU A 398 17.43 25.17 -23.39
CA LEU A 398 16.42 25.24 -22.31
C LEU A 398 16.81 24.49 -21.00
N GLY A 399 18.11 24.28 -20.75
CA GLY A 399 18.64 23.42 -19.69
C GLY A 399 18.77 21.95 -20.12
N GLY A 400 19.88 21.30 -19.75
CA GLY A 400 20.13 19.88 -20.06
C GLY A 400 19.44 18.93 -19.07
N LEU A 401 19.21 17.67 -19.47
CA LEU A 401 18.71 16.62 -18.56
C LEU A 401 19.77 16.13 -17.58
N TRP A 402 21.05 16.38 -17.88
CA TRP A 402 22.19 16.03 -17.06
C TRP A 402 22.90 17.28 -16.56
N SER A 403 23.49 17.20 -15.37
CA SER A 403 24.34 18.25 -14.81
C SER A 403 25.81 18.10 -15.24
N ASP A 404 26.29 16.86 -15.37
CA ASP A 404 27.69 16.54 -15.73
C ASP A 404 27.83 15.38 -16.74
N GLY A 405 26.74 15.03 -17.43
CA GLY A 405 26.69 13.91 -18.37
C GLY A 405 26.34 12.56 -17.73
N VAL A 406 26.26 12.47 -16.40
CA VAL A 406 25.80 11.25 -15.70
C VAL A 406 24.70 11.58 -14.70
N HIS A 407 24.94 12.54 -13.82
CA HIS A 407 24.00 12.96 -12.79
C HIS A 407 22.90 13.82 -13.40
N LEU A 408 21.68 13.68 -12.87
CA LEU A 408 20.53 14.39 -13.43
C LEU A 408 20.53 15.85 -13.00
N SER A 409 20.06 16.71 -13.89
CA SER A 409 19.62 18.06 -13.52
C SER A 409 18.25 18.00 -12.84
N GLU A 410 17.76 19.12 -12.35
CA GLU A 410 16.37 19.21 -11.86
C GLU A 410 15.34 18.84 -12.93
N LEU A 411 15.63 19.12 -14.20
CA LEU A 411 14.77 18.74 -15.31
C LEU A 411 14.81 17.22 -15.53
N GLY A 412 16.00 16.61 -15.47
CA GLY A 412 16.16 15.15 -15.51
C GLY A 412 15.41 14.46 -14.37
N ASP A 413 15.58 14.93 -13.13
CA ASP A 413 14.82 14.47 -11.97
C ASP A 413 13.30 14.57 -12.18
N THR A 414 12.85 15.65 -12.83
CA THR A 414 11.42 15.87 -13.12
C THR A 414 10.90 14.88 -14.15
N VAL A 415 11.66 14.60 -15.21
CA VAL A 415 11.30 13.58 -16.20
C VAL A 415 11.14 12.23 -15.51
N LEU A 416 12.11 11.83 -14.68
CA LEU A 416 12.06 10.54 -14.00
C LEU A 416 10.90 10.45 -13.00
N LEU A 417 10.67 11.51 -12.22
CA LEU A 417 9.51 11.62 -11.33
C LEU A 417 8.20 11.40 -12.09
N GLN A 418 7.99 12.10 -13.20
CA GLN A 418 6.74 11.99 -13.97
C GLN A 418 6.49 10.57 -14.47
N GLN A 419 7.55 9.88 -14.90
CA GLN A 419 7.43 8.47 -15.31
C GLN A 419 7.09 7.57 -14.12
N ALA A 420 7.69 7.78 -12.95
CA ALA A 420 7.37 7.03 -11.75
C ALA A 420 5.91 7.28 -11.29
N GLU A 421 5.44 8.52 -11.27
CA GLU A 421 4.06 8.86 -10.90
C GLU A 421 3.04 8.23 -11.86
N GLN A 422 3.29 8.35 -13.17
CA GLN A 422 2.44 7.75 -14.19
C GLN A 422 2.39 6.22 -14.02
N PHE A 423 3.54 5.58 -13.83
CA PHE A 423 3.63 4.14 -13.64
C PHE A 423 2.88 3.65 -12.40
N LEU A 424 3.04 4.34 -11.26
CA LEU A 424 2.30 4.02 -10.03
C LEU A 424 0.78 4.14 -10.24
N ALA A 425 0.33 5.14 -10.99
CA ALA A 425 -1.08 5.37 -11.29
C ALA A 425 -1.66 4.29 -12.23
N GLU A 426 -0.99 4.03 -13.35
CA GLU A 426 -1.42 3.04 -14.36
C GLU A 426 -1.53 1.64 -13.77
N HIS A 427 -0.55 1.25 -12.94
CA HIS A 427 -0.55 -0.05 -12.26
C HIS A 427 -1.41 -0.07 -10.99
N ARG A 428 -1.98 1.08 -10.58
CA ARG A 428 -2.76 1.28 -9.35
C ARG A 428 -2.03 0.80 -8.10
N ILE A 429 -0.72 1.00 -8.02
CA ILE A 429 0.16 0.37 -7.03
C ILE A 429 -0.20 0.80 -5.62
N VAL A 430 -0.29 2.11 -5.36
CA VAL A 430 -0.67 2.62 -4.02
C VAL A 430 -2.03 2.08 -3.60
N ASN A 431 -3.02 2.11 -4.49
CA ASN A 431 -4.38 1.62 -4.19
C ASN A 431 -4.39 0.14 -3.82
N LYS A 432 -3.66 -0.72 -4.55
CA LYS A 432 -3.53 -2.15 -4.24
C LYS A 432 -2.79 -2.39 -2.92
N LEU A 433 -1.79 -1.57 -2.62
CA LEU A 433 -1.05 -1.66 -1.36
C LEU A 433 -1.92 -1.25 -0.16
N LEU A 434 -2.95 -0.44 -0.37
CA LEU A 434 -3.95 -0.06 0.64
C LEU A 434 -5.03 -1.11 0.90
N ASP A 435 -5.07 -2.20 0.14
CA ASP A 435 -5.87 -3.37 0.49
C ASP A 435 -5.13 -4.27 1.50
N TYR A 436 -5.87 -4.99 2.33
CA TYR A 436 -5.31 -6.04 3.19
C TYR A 436 -5.10 -7.30 2.35
N PRO A 437 -3.90 -7.91 2.38
CA PRO A 437 -3.64 -9.15 1.67
C PRO A 437 -4.61 -10.27 2.07
N LEU A 438 -5.09 -11.03 1.10
CA LEU A 438 -5.77 -12.30 1.38
C LEU A 438 -4.76 -13.31 1.91
N LEU A 439 -5.07 -13.89 3.06
CA LEU A 439 -4.25 -14.93 3.69
C LEU A 439 -5.11 -16.19 3.90
N GLU A 440 -4.47 -17.35 3.97
CA GLU A 440 -5.14 -18.56 4.45
C GLU A 440 -5.80 -18.26 5.81
N ARG A 441 -7.01 -18.76 6.02
CA ARG A 441 -7.87 -18.46 7.17
C ARG A 441 -7.14 -18.35 8.52
N ASP A 442 -6.36 -19.36 8.91
CA ASP A 442 -5.74 -19.39 10.23
C ASP A 442 -4.55 -18.41 10.29
N ALA A 443 -3.84 -18.22 9.18
CA ALA A 443 -2.84 -17.16 9.04
C ALA A 443 -3.48 -15.75 9.09
N ALA A 444 -4.67 -15.57 8.51
CA ALA A 444 -5.42 -14.32 8.55
C ALA A 444 -5.83 -13.95 9.98
N LEU A 445 -6.34 -14.93 10.76
CA LEU A 445 -6.68 -14.73 12.17
C LEU A 445 -5.46 -14.32 13.00
N ALA A 446 -4.30 -14.94 12.77
CA ALA A 446 -3.06 -14.58 13.45
C ALA A 446 -2.56 -13.17 13.05
N ALA A 447 -2.56 -12.85 11.76
CA ALA A 447 -2.05 -11.59 11.24
C ALA A 447 -2.95 -10.39 11.58
N TYR A 448 -4.26 -10.57 11.53
CA TYR A 448 -5.24 -9.49 11.69
C TYR A 448 -5.92 -9.46 13.06
N GLY A 449 -5.79 -10.51 13.87
CA GLY A 449 -6.30 -10.56 15.24
C GLY A 449 -5.98 -9.32 16.10
N PRO A 450 -4.76 -8.75 16.06
CA PRO A 450 -4.43 -7.53 16.78
C PRO A 450 -5.34 -6.32 16.47
N LEU A 451 -5.87 -6.21 15.24
CA LEU A 451 -6.81 -5.15 14.85
C LEU A 451 -8.13 -5.22 15.62
N PHE A 452 -8.49 -6.42 16.09
CA PHE A 452 -9.76 -6.69 16.76
C PHE A 452 -9.64 -6.91 18.26
N ALA A 453 -8.42 -7.03 18.78
CA ALA A 453 -8.15 -7.40 20.17
C ALA A 453 -8.86 -6.49 21.18
N ARG A 454 -8.92 -5.18 20.91
CA ARG A 454 -9.59 -4.19 21.78
C ARG A 454 -11.11 -4.34 21.86
N TYR A 455 -11.72 -5.06 20.91
CA TYR A 455 -13.17 -5.28 20.86
C TYR A 455 -13.57 -6.61 21.50
N ARG A 456 -12.61 -7.36 22.03
CA ARG A 456 -12.88 -8.57 22.81
C ARG A 456 -12.83 -8.20 24.30
N PRO A 457 -13.64 -8.85 25.15
CA PRO A 457 -13.49 -8.74 26.58
C PRO A 457 -12.05 -9.11 26.94
N ALA A 458 -11.44 -8.38 27.88
CA ALA A 458 -10.15 -8.79 28.43
C ALA A 458 -10.26 -10.25 28.87
N ALA A 459 -9.32 -11.10 28.43
CA ALA A 459 -9.30 -12.50 28.84
C ALA A 459 -9.31 -12.54 30.36
N ALA A 460 -10.40 -13.06 30.96
CA ALA A 460 -10.41 -13.36 32.37
C ALA A 460 -9.24 -14.31 32.62
N GLY A 461 -8.32 -13.93 33.51
CA GLY A 461 -7.02 -14.56 33.67
C GLY A 461 -7.08 -16.09 33.67
N ALA A 462 -6.16 -16.70 32.91
CA ALA A 462 -5.89 -18.13 32.92
C ALA A 462 -5.39 -18.60 34.29
#